data_AF-A0A0H5CFY9-F1
#
_entry.id   AF-A0A0H5CFY9-F1
#
_cell.length_a   1.000
_cell.length_b   1.000
_cell.length_c   1.000
_cell.angle_alpha   90.00
_cell.angle_beta   90.00
_cell.angle_gamma   90.00
#
_symmetry.space_group_name_H-M   'P 1'
#
loop_
_entity.id
_entity.type
_entity.pdbx_description
1 polymer ?
#
loop_
_entity_poly.entity_id
_entity_poly.type
_entity_poly.pdbx_seq_one_letter_code
_entity_poly.pdbx_strand_id
1 'polypeptide(L)' 'MDIGPADFVDVAVRFTGHTGRYLVHCHNLEHEDMVMMARFDTRTATA' A
#
# COMPACT_ATOMS: atom_id res chain seq x y z
N MET A 1 -3.98 7.91 7.24
CA MET A 1 -4.93 7.10 8.01
C MET A 1 -4.22 6.66 9.27
N ASP A 2 -4.91 6.63 10.40
CA ASP A 2 -4.34 6.14 11.66
C ASP A 2 -5.04 4.82 12.02
N ILE A 3 -4.27 3.84 12.50
CA ILE A 3 -4.69 2.44 12.71
C ILE A 3 -4.08 2.00 14.04
N GLY A 4 -4.93 1.64 15.00
CA GLY A 4 -4.48 1.24 16.33
C GLY A 4 -3.86 -0.17 16.35
N PRO A 5 -3.21 -0.54 17.47
CA PRO A 5 -2.72 -1.90 17.67
C PRO A 5 -3.86 -2.93 17.55
N ALA A 6 -3.69 -3.92 16.68
CA ALA A 6 -4.68 -4.95 16.33
C ALA A 6 -5.97 -4.47 15.63
N ASP A 7 -6.03 -3.22 15.15
CA ASP A 7 -7.06 -2.79 14.21
C ASP A 7 -6.79 -3.33 12.80
N PHE A 8 -7.85 -3.50 12.02
CA PHE A 8 -7.80 -3.95 10.61
C PHE A 8 -8.58 -2.99 9.72
N VAL A 9 -8.14 -2.85 8.46
CA VAL A 9 -8.81 -2.05 7.44
C VAL A 9 -8.77 -2.75 6.09
N ASP A 10 -9.90 -2.73 5.38
CA ASP A 10 -9.96 -3.08 3.95
C ASP A 10 -9.78 -1.82 3.09
N VAL A 11 -8.89 -1.87 2.11
CA VAL A 11 -8.54 -0.72 1.26
C VAL A 11 -8.83 -1.04 -0.21
N ALA A 12 -9.77 -0.30 -0.81
CA ALA A 12 -10.12 -0.40 -2.23
C ALA A 12 -9.59 0.81 -3.02
N VAL A 13 -8.70 0.56 -3.98
CA VAL A 13 -8.09 1.59 -4.85
C VAL A 13 -8.27 1.23 -6.32
N ARG A 14 -8.68 2.20 -7.14
CA ARG A 14 -8.69 2.10 -8.60
C ARG A 14 -7.52 2.87 -9.19
N PHE A 15 -6.56 2.15 -9.76
CA PHE A 15 -5.40 2.73 -10.44
C PHE A 15 -5.78 3.18 -11.85
N THR A 16 -5.62 4.47 -12.18
CA THR A 16 -6.08 5.05 -13.46
C THR A 16 -5.04 5.92 -14.20
N GLY A 17 -3.79 5.97 -13.71
CA GLY A 17 -2.77 6.89 -14.23
C GLY A 17 -1.47 6.21 -14.66
N HIS A 18 -0.82 5.51 -13.75
CA HIS A 18 0.47 4.85 -13.99
C HIS A 18 0.39 3.35 -13.71
N THR A 19 1.09 2.56 -14.53
CA THR A 19 1.30 1.13 -14.33
C THR A 19 2.73 0.89 -13.89
N GLY A 20 2.92 0.25 -12.73
CA GLY A 20 4.24 -0.01 -12.20
C GLY A 20 4.23 -0.30 -10.72
N ARG A 21 5.31 0.11 -10.05
CA ARG A 21 5.57 -0.17 -8.64
C ARG A 21 4.92 0.89 -7.75
N TYR A 22 4.07 0.45 -6.84
CA TYR A 22 3.55 1.23 -5.73
C TYR A 22 4.12 0.69 -4.42
N LEU A 23 4.38 1.61 -3.48
CA LEU A 23 4.75 1.26 -2.12
C LEU A 23 3.51 1.29 -1.24
N VAL A 24 3.36 0.25 -0.42
CA VAL A 24 2.41 0.18 0.69
C VAL A 24 3.25 0.23 1.96
N HIS A 25 3.20 1.34 2.69
CA HIS A 25 3.91 1.53 3.96
C HIS A 25 3.06 2.34 4.95
N CYS A 26 3.43 2.35 6.23
CA CYS A 26 2.58 2.85 7.33
C CYS A 26 2.41 4.38 7.44
N HIS A 27 3.02 5.22 6.59
CA HIS A 27 3.10 6.69 6.71
C HIS A 27 3.80 7.24 7.97
N ASN A 28 3.82 6.52 9.09
CA ASN A 28 4.75 6.75 10.19
C ASN A 28 6.08 6.04 9.87
N LEU A 29 7.16 6.82 9.70
CA LEU A 29 8.48 6.30 9.33
C LEU A 29 9.16 5.52 10.48
N GLU A 30 8.81 5.73 11.76
CA GLU A 30 9.45 5.02 12.88
C GLU A 30 9.27 3.49 12.84
N HIS A 31 8.25 2.99 12.14
CA HIS A 31 8.00 1.55 11.99
C HIS A 31 8.44 0.99 10.64
N GLU A 32 9.00 1.82 9.74
CA GLU A 32 9.43 1.42 8.40
C GLU A 32 10.52 0.32 8.45
N ASP A 33 11.41 0.41 9.45
CA ASP A 33 12.50 -0.53 9.71
C ASP A 33 12.00 -1.92 10.19
N MET A 34 10.73 -2.05 10.62
CA MET A 34 10.14 -3.29 11.11
C MET A 34 9.43 -4.10 10.01
N VAL A 35 9.92 -4.03 8.77
CA VAL A 35 9.38 -4.78 7.61
C VAL A 35 7.94 -4.35 7.24
N MET A 36 7.56 -3.11 7.60
CA MET A 36 6.26 -2.51 7.27
C MET A 36 6.20 -1.91 5.85
N MET A 37 7.10 -2.35 4.95
CA MET A 37 7.13 -1.95 3.54
C MET A 37 6.78 -3.13 2.64
N ALA A 38 5.63 -3.04 1.98
CA ALA A 38 5.23 -3.95 0.92
C ALA A 38 5.24 -3.25 -0.45
N ARG A 39 5.51 -4.02 -1.50
CA ARG A 39 5.41 -3.56 -2.90
C ARG A 39 4.14 -4.10 -3.54
N PHE A 40 3.44 -3.24 -4.25
CA PHE A 40 2.29 -3.61 -5.08
C PHE A 40 2.58 -3.27 -6.55
N ASP A 41 2.49 -4.26 -7.44
CA ASP A 41 2.72 -4.07 -8.87
C ASP A 41 1.39 -3.97 -9.63
N THR A 42 1.10 -2.78 -10.17
CA THR A 42 -0.05 -2.58 -11.05
C THR A 42 0.33 -2.88 -12.50
N ARG A 43 -0.63 -3.40 -13.26
CA ARG A 43 -0.51 -3.63 -14.70
C ARG A 43 -1.77 -3.14 -15.39
N THR A 44 -1.67 -2.81 -16.67
CA THR A 44 -2.84 -2.60 -17.51
C THR A 44 -3.68 -3.88 -17.50
N ALA A 45 -4.99 -3.76 -17.34
CA ALA A 45 -5.89 -4.88 -17.58
C ALA A 45 -5.82 -5.26 -19.07
N THR A 46 -5.46 -6.50 -19.37
CA THR A 46 -5.62 -7.06 -20.71
C THR A 46 -7.12 -7.24 -20.96
N ALA A 47 -7.59 -6.82 -22.13
CA ALA A 47 -8.97 -7.00 -22.58
C ALA A 47 -9.27 -8.47 -22.96
#